data_AF-A0A8J6LQ92-F1
#
_entry.id   AF-A0A8J6LQ92-F1
#
_cell.length_a   1.000
_cell.length_b   1.000
_cell.length_c   1.000
_cell.angle_alpha   90.00
_cell.angle_beta   90.00
_cell.angle_gamma   90.00
#
_symmetry.space_group_name_H-M   'P 1'
#
loop_
_entity.id
_entity.type
_entity.pdbx_description
1 polymer ?
#
loop_
_entity_poly.entity_id
_entity_poly.type
_entity_poly.pdbx_seq_one_letter_code
_entity_poly.pdbx_strand_id
1 'polypeptide(L)'
;MAQDPENLARVVLFDPIRQNLRTTRYALYELGFREIDTFSALGEVRERIEAADVDLLVMEPEDDPKVFNLVRDIRHSRIGRNPFSVIFLTCWTRDPQNIRQALESGADDLIARPFSTRFLDERVSAAIERRKRFVVTSDYIGPDRRSGPRAGAADPRYLSAPNTLKAAAKGDWEALEATYQHIKTVQEDVAKERVQRLSVRIAADLEISNPSSPSAEISVIKQARELERLAERVGPETASIAKALTKSLTDGEAGAPGKRWRVARELAHGVCVSSGHGDSSASEEIDRLVGKLREKQDSVAKDGGLEKQKGLHSAA
;
A
#
# COMPACT_ATOMS: atom_id res chain seq x y z
N MET A 1 40.94 0.76 19.77
CA MET A 1 39.50 0.43 19.69
C MET A 1 39.02 0.93 18.36
N ALA A 2 38.60 0.05 17.44
CA ALA A 2 37.86 0.52 16.28
C ALA A 2 36.58 1.17 16.80
N GLN A 3 36.32 2.43 16.45
CA GLN A 3 35.01 3.04 16.70
C GLN A 3 34.00 2.21 15.91
N ASP A 4 32.93 1.76 16.58
CA ASP A 4 31.80 1.19 15.85
C ASP A 4 31.35 2.21 14.81
N PRO A 5 31.10 1.79 13.56
CA PRO A 5 30.72 2.70 12.50
C PRO A 5 29.48 3.48 12.94
N GLU A 6 29.51 4.79 12.72
CA GLU A 6 28.42 5.68 13.11
C GLU A 6 27.12 5.26 12.42
N ASN A 7 26.04 5.14 13.18
CA ASN A 7 24.72 4.82 12.64
C ASN A 7 24.18 6.06 11.90
N LEU A 8 24.02 5.91 10.59
CA LEU A 8 23.64 6.99 9.67
C LEU A 8 22.14 7.09 9.44
N ALA A 9 21.35 6.23 10.10
CA ALA A 9 19.94 6.09 9.79
C ALA A 9 19.16 7.33 10.22
N ARG A 10 18.39 7.86 9.28
CA ARG A 10 17.47 8.98 9.50
C ARG A 10 16.16 8.44 10.06
N VAL A 11 15.88 8.78 11.31
CA VAL A 11 14.68 8.34 12.02
C VAL A 11 13.70 9.48 12.14
N VAL A 12 12.44 9.21 11.77
CA VAL A 12 11.31 10.09 12.06
C VAL A 12 10.45 9.45 13.14
N LEU A 13 10.26 10.15 14.24
CA LEU A 13 9.41 9.73 15.36
C LEU A 13 8.21 10.67 15.47
N PHE A 14 7.01 10.09 15.37
CA PHE A 14 5.76 10.80 15.58
C PHE A 14 5.02 10.22 16.78
N ASP A 15 4.67 11.08 17.73
CA ASP A 15 3.75 10.75 18.82
C ASP A 15 3.05 12.05 19.28
N PRO A 16 1.71 12.10 19.30
CA PRO A 16 1.00 13.30 19.73
C PRO A 16 1.27 13.66 21.20
N ILE A 17 1.68 12.68 22.01
CA ILE A 17 1.96 12.85 23.43
C ILE A 17 3.47 13.05 23.64
N ARG A 18 3.87 14.28 23.99
CA ARG A 18 5.29 14.68 24.15
C ARG A 18 6.07 13.80 25.13
N GLN A 19 5.43 13.26 26.17
CA GLN A 19 6.09 12.37 27.12
C GLN A 19 6.50 11.05 26.46
N ASN A 20 5.60 10.43 25.69
CA ASN A 20 5.88 9.21 24.96
C ASN A 20 6.96 9.43 23.90
N LEU A 21 6.91 10.56 23.21
CA LEU A 21 7.92 11.00 22.25
C LEU A 21 9.32 11.03 22.89
N ARG A 22 9.46 11.61 24.10
CA ARG A 22 10.73 11.64 24.83
C ARG A 22 11.22 10.24 25.19
N THR A 23 10.33 9.38 25.69
CA THR A 23 10.68 8.00 26.07
C THR A 23 11.13 7.18 24.86
N THR A 24 10.41 7.26 23.74
CA THR A 24 10.77 6.54 22.52
C THR A 24 12.04 7.10 21.88
N ARG A 25 12.24 8.42 21.88
CA ARG A 25 13.50 9.05 21.44
C ARG A 25 14.68 8.55 22.27
N TYR A 26 14.53 8.47 23.59
CA TYR A 26 15.59 7.96 24.48
C TYR A 26 15.94 6.50 24.13
N ALA A 27 14.93 5.63 23.98
CA ALA A 27 15.18 4.24 23.58
C ALA A 27 15.91 4.16 22.22
N LEU A 28 15.46 4.89 21.19
CA LEU A 28 16.14 4.94 19.89
C LEU A 28 17.59 5.44 20.01
N TYR A 29 17.84 6.43 20.87
CA TYR A 29 19.19 6.93 21.12
C TYR A 29 20.09 5.87 21.78
N GLU A 30 19.57 5.08 22.73
CA GLU A 30 20.27 3.94 23.33
C GLU A 30 20.61 2.85 22.30
N LEU A 31 19.75 2.65 21.29
CA LEU A 31 19.99 1.74 20.17
C LEU A 31 21.07 2.24 19.19
N GLY A 32 21.61 3.45 19.40
CA GLY A 32 22.68 4.01 18.56
C GLY A 32 22.21 4.99 17.49
N PHE A 33 20.90 5.22 17.32
CA PHE A 33 20.41 6.24 16.38
C PHE A 33 20.80 7.64 16.86
N ARG A 34 21.24 8.49 15.93
CA ARG A 34 21.67 9.87 16.22
C ARG A 34 20.81 10.91 15.50
N GLU A 35 20.49 10.67 14.23
CA GLU A 35 19.59 11.52 13.45
C GLU A 35 18.12 11.16 13.72
N ILE A 36 17.56 11.68 14.81
CA ILE A 36 16.16 11.45 15.22
C ILE A 36 15.39 12.78 15.17
N ASP A 37 14.52 12.92 14.18
CA ASP A 37 13.57 14.01 14.08
C ASP A 37 12.26 13.62 14.78
N THR A 38 11.75 14.51 15.64
CA THR A 38 10.59 14.20 16.47
C THR A 38 9.47 15.20 16.27
N PHE A 39 8.25 14.70 16.03
CA PHE A 39 7.08 15.52 15.71
C PHE A 39 5.90 15.12 16.58
N SER A 40 5.11 16.13 16.98
CA SER A 40 3.80 15.93 17.65
C SER A 40 2.62 16.27 16.74
N ALA A 41 2.88 16.77 15.53
CA ALA A 41 1.86 17.09 14.53
C ALA A 41 2.13 16.31 13.24
N LEU A 42 1.10 15.64 12.71
CA LEU A 42 1.24 14.77 11.54
C LEU A 42 1.62 15.55 10.26
N GLY A 43 1.25 16.83 10.16
CA GLY A 43 1.63 17.69 9.03
C GLY A 43 3.14 17.85 8.89
N GLU A 44 3.84 18.04 10.01
CA GLU A 44 5.31 18.21 10.04
C GLU A 44 6.02 16.91 9.62
N VAL A 45 5.45 15.76 9.95
CA VAL A 45 5.94 14.45 9.50
C VAL A 45 5.90 14.35 7.97
N ARG A 46 4.79 14.79 7.35
CA ARG A 46 4.65 14.80 5.89
C ARG A 46 5.69 15.71 5.25
N GLU A 47 5.84 16.94 5.73
CA GLU A 47 6.85 17.89 5.23
C GLU A 47 8.26 17.31 5.35
N ARG A 48 8.57 16.63 6.45
CA ARG A 48 9.89 16.02 6.65
C ARG A 48 10.18 14.87 5.70
N ILE A 49 9.19 14.04 5.38
CA ILE A 49 9.31 12.94 4.42
C ILE A 49 9.51 13.47 2.99
N GLU A 50 8.90 14.61 2.66
CA GLU A 50 9.06 15.26 1.36
C GLU A 50 10.42 15.97 1.24
N ALA A 51 10.91 16.54 2.33
CA ALA A 51 12.16 17.30 2.35
C ALA A 51 13.42 16.43 2.30
N ALA A 52 13.42 15.24 2.92
CA ALA A 52 14.60 14.40 3.00
C ALA A 52 14.26 12.91 3.18
N ASP A 53 15.22 12.07 2.78
CA ASP A 53 15.08 10.62 2.90
C ASP A 53 14.94 10.17 4.37
N VAL A 54 14.23 9.07 4.57
CA VAL A 54 13.93 8.48 5.88
C VAL A 54 14.14 6.97 5.81
N ASP A 55 14.83 6.42 6.81
CA ASP A 55 15.16 5.00 6.89
C ASP A 55 14.23 4.24 7.84
N LEU A 56 13.85 4.90 8.94
CA LEU A 56 12.95 4.37 9.95
C LEU A 56 11.90 5.42 10.34
N LEU A 57 10.63 5.03 10.30
CA LEU A 57 9.52 5.77 10.87
C LEU A 57 8.98 5.01 12.07
N VAL A 58 8.83 5.67 13.20
CA VAL A 58 8.10 5.16 14.36
C VAL A 58 6.95 6.12 14.63
N MET A 59 5.71 5.65 14.49
CA MET A 59 4.53 6.51 14.56
C MET A 59 3.46 5.93 15.48
N GLU A 60 2.97 6.73 16.42
CA GLU A 60 1.77 6.42 17.21
C GLU A 60 0.53 6.98 16.49
N PRO A 61 -0.34 6.13 15.90
CA PRO A 61 -1.54 6.58 15.23
C PRO A 61 -2.61 7.08 16.20
N GLU A 62 -2.59 6.65 17.47
CA GLU A 62 -3.71 6.84 18.40
C GLU A 62 -5.01 6.37 17.72
N ASP A 63 -5.95 7.28 17.48
CA ASP A 63 -7.20 7.05 16.73
C ASP A 63 -7.29 7.92 15.46
N ASP A 64 -6.18 8.51 14.97
CA ASP A 64 -6.18 9.29 13.72
C ASP A 64 -5.94 8.38 12.48
N PRO A 65 -6.99 8.11 11.67
CA PRO A 65 -6.86 7.27 10.48
C PRO A 65 -5.94 7.89 9.42
N LYS A 66 -5.62 9.19 9.50
CA LYS A 66 -4.69 9.86 8.58
C LYS A 66 -3.27 9.30 8.69
N VAL A 67 -2.87 8.77 9.85
CA VAL A 67 -1.56 8.13 10.01
C VAL A 67 -1.46 6.88 9.14
N PHE A 68 -2.49 6.03 9.12
CA PHE A 68 -2.54 4.87 8.23
C PHE A 68 -2.54 5.29 6.74
N ASN A 69 -3.21 6.40 6.41
CA ASN A 69 -3.18 6.95 5.05
C ASN A 69 -1.80 7.47 4.66
N LEU A 70 -1.07 8.09 5.58
CA LEU A 70 0.32 8.52 5.36
C LEU A 70 1.22 7.31 5.04
N VAL A 71 1.09 6.21 5.79
CA VAL A 71 1.81 4.96 5.49
C VAL A 71 1.48 4.46 4.08
N ARG A 72 0.19 4.43 3.71
CA ARG A 72 -0.22 4.03 2.35
C ARG A 72 0.38 4.94 1.29
N ASP A 73 0.37 6.26 1.51
CA ASP A 73 0.94 7.24 0.58
C ASP A 73 2.45 7.06 0.40
N ILE A 74 3.19 6.77 1.47
CA ILE A 74 4.62 6.39 1.40
C ILE A 74 4.78 5.15 0.53
N ARG A 75 4.07 4.05 0.85
CA ARG A 75 4.19 2.78 0.12
C ARG A 75 3.83 2.91 -1.36
N HIS A 76 2.85 3.75 -1.66
CA HIS A 76 2.38 4.01 -3.03
C HIS A 76 3.25 5.02 -3.77
N SER A 77 4.37 5.47 -3.17
CA SER A 77 5.26 6.49 -3.73
C SER A 77 4.52 7.77 -4.13
N ARG A 78 3.50 8.15 -3.34
CA ARG A 78 2.76 9.42 -3.48
C ARG A 78 3.45 10.55 -2.73
N ILE A 79 4.25 10.20 -1.71
CA ILE A 79 5.13 11.11 -0.98
C ILE A 79 6.46 10.44 -0.69
N GLY A 80 7.49 11.26 -0.49
CA GLY A 80 8.84 10.82 -0.20
C GLY A 80 9.50 10.04 -1.35
N ARG A 81 10.81 9.84 -1.22
CA ARG A 81 11.61 9.13 -2.22
C ARG A 81 11.75 7.64 -1.92
N ASN A 82 11.61 7.25 -0.65
CA ASN A 82 11.81 5.88 -0.19
C ASN A 82 10.47 5.25 0.27
N PRO A 83 9.74 4.53 -0.61
CA PRO A 83 8.54 3.79 -0.24
C PRO A 83 8.88 2.51 0.54
N PHE A 84 10.17 2.18 0.67
CA PHE A 84 10.70 1.02 1.38
C PHE A 84 11.39 1.42 2.69
N SER A 85 11.11 2.60 3.23
CA SER A 85 11.48 2.92 4.60
C SER A 85 10.86 1.88 5.56
N VAL A 86 11.55 1.57 6.66
CA VAL A 86 10.98 0.71 7.69
C VAL A 86 9.97 1.53 8.48
N ILE A 87 8.76 1.02 8.66
CA ILE A 87 7.66 1.74 9.32
C ILE A 87 7.14 0.91 10.47
N PHE A 88 7.38 1.37 11.70
CA PHE A 88 6.78 0.82 12.90
C PHE A 88 5.62 1.69 13.33
N LEU A 89 4.44 1.09 13.43
CA LEU A 89 3.33 1.69 14.15
C LEU A 89 3.39 1.23 15.60
N THR A 90 3.05 2.11 16.53
CA THR A 90 2.84 1.73 17.93
C THR A 90 1.35 1.70 18.25
N CYS A 91 0.96 1.08 19.37
CA CYS A 91 -0.41 1.19 19.87
C CYS A 91 -0.48 1.01 21.38
N TRP A 92 -1.44 1.68 22.03
CA TRP A 92 -1.76 1.47 23.44
C TRP A 92 -2.93 0.50 23.65
N THR A 93 -3.86 0.46 22.70
CA THR A 93 -5.06 -0.38 22.76
C THR A 93 -4.97 -1.53 21.78
N ARG A 94 -5.71 -2.60 22.07
CA ARG A 94 -5.85 -3.76 21.18
C ARG A 94 -7.18 -3.74 20.43
N ASP A 95 -7.59 -2.57 19.95
CA ASP A 95 -8.78 -2.47 19.10
C ASP A 95 -8.56 -3.26 17.80
N PRO A 96 -9.39 -4.28 17.49
CA PRO A 96 -9.26 -5.06 16.27
C PRO A 96 -9.33 -4.22 14.99
N GLN A 97 -10.09 -3.11 14.97
CA GLN A 97 -10.18 -2.27 13.78
C GLN A 97 -8.87 -1.50 13.54
N ASN A 98 -8.32 -0.84 14.56
CA ASN A 98 -7.03 -0.17 14.47
C ASN A 98 -5.89 -1.13 14.14
N ILE A 99 -5.86 -2.33 14.74
CA ILE A 99 -4.89 -3.37 14.38
C ILE A 99 -5.01 -3.72 12.89
N ARG A 100 -6.23 -3.98 12.40
CA ARG A 100 -6.44 -4.29 10.98
C ARG A 100 -5.97 -3.16 10.07
N GLN A 101 -6.34 -1.92 10.38
CA GLN A 101 -5.93 -0.75 9.59
C GLN A 101 -4.40 -0.56 9.59
N ALA A 102 -3.75 -0.74 10.74
CA ALA A 102 -2.29 -0.70 10.86
C ALA A 102 -1.64 -1.76 9.96
N LEU A 103 -2.13 -2.99 10.00
CA LEU A 103 -1.60 -4.09 9.20
C LEU A 103 -1.82 -3.87 7.69
N GLU A 104 -3.01 -3.42 7.29
CA GLU A 104 -3.42 -3.14 5.90
C GLU A 104 -2.84 -1.84 5.34
N SER A 105 -2.29 -0.96 6.18
CA SER A 105 -1.62 0.26 5.71
C SER A 105 -0.30 -0.01 5.00
N GLY A 106 0.32 -1.17 5.27
CA GLY A 106 1.65 -1.54 4.75
C GLY A 106 2.80 -1.21 5.71
N ALA A 107 2.53 -0.91 6.98
CA ALA A 107 3.56 -0.81 8.01
C ALA A 107 4.40 -2.10 8.10
N ASP A 108 5.66 -2.04 8.51
CA ASP A 108 6.48 -3.24 8.74
C ASP A 108 6.02 -3.99 10.00
N ASP A 109 5.64 -3.22 11.02
CA ASP A 109 5.36 -3.75 12.35
C ASP A 109 4.31 -2.95 13.12
N LEU A 110 3.71 -3.61 14.11
CA LEU A 110 2.83 -2.99 15.10
C LEU A 110 3.34 -3.36 16.50
N ILE A 111 3.81 -2.37 17.24
CA ILE A 111 4.48 -2.51 18.53
C ILE A 111 3.52 -2.06 19.64
N ALA A 112 3.11 -2.99 20.51
CA ALA A 112 2.30 -2.66 21.67
C ALA A 112 3.11 -1.86 22.71
N ARG A 113 2.51 -0.79 23.23
CA ARG A 113 3.03 0.02 24.35
C ARG A 113 2.40 -0.42 25.68
N PRO A 114 3.13 -0.24 26.81
CA PRO A 114 4.53 0.17 26.89
C PRO A 114 5.48 -0.94 26.41
N PHE A 115 6.62 -0.56 25.81
CA PHE A 115 7.68 -1.48 25.41
C PHE A 115 9.02 -1.10 26.05
N SER A 116 9.90 -2.08 26.23
CA SER A 116 11.27 -1.84 26.71
C SER A 116 12.21 -1.46 25.56
N THR A 117 13.34 -0.81 25.87
CA THR A 117 14.42 -0.54 24.90
C THR A 117 14.86 -1.85 24.21
N ARG A 118 15.01 -2.93 24.98
CA ARG A 118 15.36 -4.26 24.45
C ARG A 118 14.33 -4.79 23.46
N PHE A 119 13.03 -4.64 23.75
CA PHE A 119 12.00 -5.10 22.82
C PHE A 119 12.05 -4.30 21.51
N LEU A 120 12.22 -2.98 21.58
CA LEU A 120 12.40 -2.15 20.38
C LEU A 120 13.63 -2.58 19.58
N ASP A 121 14.76 -2.85 20.24
CA ASP A 121 15.99 -3.35 19.62
C ASP A 121 15.76 -4.68 18.88
N GLU A 122 15.05 -5.63 19.50
CA GLU A 122 14.68 -6.89 18.86
C GLU A 122 13.85 -6.67 17.58
N ARG A 123 12.94 -5.68 17.57
CA ARG A 123 12.14 -5.33 16.37
C ARG A 123 13.00 -4.66 15.29
N VAL A 124 13.82 -3.68 15.66
CA VAL A 124 14.74 -2.99 14.74
C VAL A 124 15.72 -3.98 14.11
N SER A 125 16.36 -4.82 14.93
CA SER A 125 17.27 -5.87 14.49
C SER A 125 16.60 -6.86 13.54
N ALA A 126 15.34 -7.23 13.81
CA ALA A 126 14.58 -8.08 12.89
C ALA A 126 14.31 -7.40 11.53
N ALA A 127 14.02 -6.09 11.50
CA ALA A 127 13.82 -5.34 10.27
C ALA A 127 15.12 -5.15 9.47
N ILE A 128 16.27 -5.05 10.16
CA ILE A 128 17.60 -4.96 9.54
C ILE A 128 18.00 -6.31 8.93
N GLU A 129 17.94 -7.39 9.70
CA GLU A 129 18.55 -8.67 9.30
C GLU A 129 17.57 -9.65 8.66
N ARG A 130 16.27 -9.57 8.97
CA ARG A 130 15.22 -10.47 8.48
C ARG A 130 14.08 -9.70 7.82
N ARG A 131 14.45 -8.76 6.95
CA ARG A 131 13.48 -7.96 6.21
C ARG A 131 12.53 -8.84 5.41
N LYS A 132 11.24 -8.70 5.66
CA LYS A 132 10.19 -9.45 4.97
C LYS A 132 10.13 -9.04 3.50
N ARG A 133 9.80 -10.01 2.64
CA ARG A 133 9.43 -9.71 1.25
C ARG A 133 8.17 -8.87 1.22
N PHE A 134 8.08 -7.98 0.25
CA PHE A 134 6.89 -7.18 0.03
C PHE A 134 5.97 -7.89 -0.96
N VAL A 135 4.68 -7.67 -0.81
CA VAL A 135 3.63 -8.10 -1.73
C VAL A 135 3.07 -6.87 -2.40
N VAL A 136 2.97 -6.90 -3.73
CA VAL A 136 2.35 -5.85 -4.53
C VAL A 136 1.02 -6.36 -5.07
N THR A 137 -0.03 -5.60 -4.82
CA THR A 137 -1.38 -5.82 -5.34
C THR A 137 -1.92 -4.51 -5.90
N SER A 138 -3.18 -4.49 -6.37
CA SER A 138 -3.78 -3.24 -6.86
C SER A 138 -3.91 -2.18 -5.76
N ASP A 139 -4.19 -2.58 -4.51
CA ASP A 139 -4.51 -1.70 -3.38
C ASP A 139 -3.58 -1.83 -2.16
N TYR A 140 -2.75 -2.87 -2.07
CA TYR A 140 -1.79 -3.09 -1.00
C TYR A 140 -0.35 -3.23 -1.52
N ILE A 141 0.56 -2.53 -0.84
CA ILE A 141 2.01 -2.63 -1.00
C ILE A 141 2.61 -2.66 0.40
N GLY A 142 3.29 -3.74 0.74
CA GLY A 142 3.91 -3.86 2.06
C GLY A 142 4.37 -5.28 2.37
N PRO A 143 4.86 -5.53 3.58
CA PRO A 143 5.36 -6.83 3.98
C PRO A 143 4.31 -7.93 3.78
N ASP A 144 4.78 -9.12 3.39
CA ASP A 144 3.95 -10.30 3.41
C ASP A 144 3.58 -10.65 4.86
N ARG A 145 2.28 -10.77 5.09
CA ARG A 145 1.68 -11.13 6.38
C ARG A 145 0.96 -12.47 6.32
N ARG A 146 0.97 -13.15 5.17
CA ARG A 146 0.26 -14.40 4.99
C ARG A 146 1.05 -15.52 5.66
N SER A 147 0.36 -16.34 6.43
CA SER A 147 0.93 -17.56 7.03
C SER A 147 0.89 -18.75 6.06
N GLY A 148 0.29 -18.60 4.87
CA GLY A 148 0.22 -19.64 3.84
C GLY A 148 -0.39 -19.16 2.52
N PRO A 149 -0.32 -19.97 1.44
CA PRO A 149 -0.90 -19.64 0.15
C PRO A 149 -2.42 -19.51 0.24
N ARG A 150 -3.00 -18.50 -0.44
CA ARG A 150 -4.45 -18.39 -0.56
C ARG A 150 -4.90 -19.23 -1.75
N ALA A 151 -5.73 -20.24 -1.52
CA ALA A 151 -6.28 -21.06 -2.59
C ALA A 151 -6.94 -20.18 -3.66
N GLY A 152 -6.47 -20.30 -4.90
CA GLY A 152 -7.03 -19.62 -6.06
C GLY A 152 -6.64 -18.15 -6.25
N ALA A 153 -5.91 -17.46 -5.37
CA ALA A 153 -5.47 -16.09 -5.66
C ALA A 153 -4.43 -16.07 -6.80
N ALA A 154 -4.45 -15.05 -7.67
CA ALA A 154 -3.31 -14.80 -8.56
C ALA A 154 -2.07 -14.63 -7.68
N ASP A 155 -0.94 -15.22 -8.06
CA ASP A 155 0.27 -15.19 -7.24
C ASP A 155 0.65 -13.72 -7.03
N PRO A 156 0.67 -13.22 -5.77
CA PRO A 156 1.14 -11.86 -5.53
C PRO A 156 2.59 -11.77 -6.01
N ARG A 157 2.92 -10.71 -6.75
CA ARG A 157 4.32 -10.47 -7.08
C ARG A 157 5.05 -10.13 -5.80
N TYR A 158 5.94 -11.04 -5.41
CA TYR A 158 6.84 -10.82 -4.30
C TYR A 158 7.99 -9.95 -4.75
N LEU A 159 8.32 -8.98 -3.92
CA LEU A 159 9.43 -8.06 -4.12
C LEU A 159 10.41 -8.21 -2.96
N SER A 160 11.70 -8.31 -3.29
CA SER A 160 12.76 -8.08 -2.31
C SER A 160 12.86 -6.59 -2.05
N ALA A 161 12.27 -6.11 -0.95
CA ALA A 161 12.24 -4.68 -0.65
C ALA A 161 13.66 -4.17 -0.32
N PRO A 162 14.13 -3.10 -1.00
CA PRO A 162 15.39 -2.44 -0.66
C PRO A 162 15.44 -2.07 0.83
N ASN A 163 16.62 -2.21 1.46
CA ASN A 163 16.78 -2.01 2.90
C ASN A 163 17.77 -0.89 3.26
N THR A 164 17.34 0.37 3.15
CA THR A 164 18.19 1.52 3.50
C THR A 164 18.53 1.53 4.99
N LEU A 165 17.59 1.11 5.87
CA LEU A 165 17.86 1.00 7.30
C LEU A 165 19.03 0.07 7.60
N LYS A 166 19.18 -1.04 6.87
CA LYS A 166 20.31 -1.97 7.04
C LYS A 166 21.65 -1.33 6.67
N ALA A 167 21.71 -0.64 5.55
CA ALA A 167 22.95 0.00 5.11
C ALA A 167 23.33 1.17 6.04
N ALA A 168 22.34 2.00 6.40
CA ALA A 168 22.54 3.15 7.27
C ALA A 168 22.92 2.74 8.71
N ALA A 169 22.29 1.72 9.28
CA ALA A 169 22.61 1.23 10.62
C ALA A 169 24.01 0.60 10.74
N LYS A 170 24.60 0.17 9.61
CA LYS A 170 25.97 -0.37 9.56
C LYS A 170 27.03 0.69 9.26
N GLY A 171 26.63 1.95 9.07
CA GLY A 171 27.54 3.02 8.66
C GLY A 171 28.14 2.85 7.27
N ASP A 172 27.50 2.05 6.42
CA ASP A 172 27.99 1.75 5.07
C ASP A 172 27.38 2.73 4.06
N TRP A 173 28.06 3.86 3.87
CA TRP A 173 27.64 4.91 2.94
C TRP A 173 27.52 4.43 1.49
N GLU A 174 28.43 3.56 1.04
CA GLU A 174 28.43 3.06 -0.33
C GLU A 174 27.23 2.13 -0.57
N ALA A 175 26.98 1.20 0.35
CA ALA A 175 25.79 0.36 0.29
C ALA A 175 24.50 1.17 0.43
N LEU A 176 24.50 2.26 1.22
CA LEU A 176 23.34 3.11 1.38
C LEU A 176 22.99 3.83 0.08
N GLU A 177 23.96 4.47 -0.57
CA GLU A 177 23.78 5.13 -1.86
C GLU A 177 23.36 4.14 -2.95
N ALA A 178 24.01 2.96 -3.02
CA ALA A 178 23.62 1.90 -3.94
C ALA A 178 22.17 1.44 -3.71
N THR A 179 21.74 1.35 -2.44
CA THR A 179 20.36 1.01 -2.09
C THR A 179 19.39 2.09 -2.57
N TYR A 180 19.72 3.37 -2.41
CA TYR A 180 18.89 4.48 -2.92
C TYR A 180 18.76 4.49 -4.45
N GLN A 181 19.81 4.14 -5.18
CA GLN A 181 19.70 3.97 -6.64
C GLN A 181 18.83 2.76 -7.01
N HIS A 182 18.99 1.64 -6.30
CA HIS A 182 18.18 0.45 -6.50
C HIS A 182 16.68 0.69 -6.23
N ILE A 183 16.34 1.54 -5.26
CA ILE A 183 14.95 1.93 -4.96
C ILE A 183 14.25 2.46 -6.21
N LYS A 184 14.91 3.28 -7.04
CA LYS A 184 14.29 3.86 -8.25
C LYS A 184 13.87 2.78 -9.23
N THR A 185 14.77 1.84 -9.53
CA THR A 185 14.49 0.70 -10.42
C THR A 185 13.34 -0.15 -9.87
N VAL A 186 13.35 -0.43 -8.57
CA VAL A 186 12.29 -1.21 -7.94
C VAL A 186 10.94 -0.46 -7.96
N GLN A 187 10.93 0.86 -7.79
CA GLN A 187 9.71 1.66 -7.90
C GLN A 187 9.10 1.60 -9.30
N GLU A 188 9.91 1.60 -10.36
CA GLU A 188 9.42 1.43 -11.74
C GLU A 188 8.77 0.07 -11.94
N ASP A 189 9.38 -0.99 -11.42
CA ASP A 189 8.81 -2.34 -11.45
C ASP A 189 7.49 -2.46 -10.69
N VAL A 190 7.40 -1.82 -9.52
CA VAL A 190 6.17 -1.73 -8.73
C VAL A 190 5.10 -0.93 -9.49
N ALA A 191 5.47 0.17 -10.15
CA ALA A 191 4.52 0.97 -10.92
C ALA A 191 3.92 0.15 -12.08
N LYS A 192 4.75 -0.57 -12.85
CA LYS A 192 4.30 -1.47 -13.92
C LYS A 192 3.34 -2.54 -13.40
N GLU A 193 3.72 -3.20 -12.31
CA GLU A 193 2.88 -4.24 -11.68
C GLU A 193 1.52 -3.69 -11.25
N ARG A 194 1.50 -2.50 -10.66
CA ARG A 194 0.26 -1.89 -10.19
C ARG A 194 -0.64 -1.45 -11.32
N VAL A 195 -0.08 -0.90 -12.39
CA VAL A 195 -0.85 -0.57 -13.60
C VAL A 195 -1.54 -1.81 -14.14
N GLN A 196 -0.82 -2.92 -14.25
CA GLN A 196 -1.37 -4.21 -14.71
C GLN A 196 -2.50 -4.71 -13.82
N ARG A 197 -2.25 -4.80 -12.50
CA ARG A 197 -3.26 -5.34 -11.57
C ARG A 197 -4.48 -4.44 -11.42
N LEU A 198 -4.28 -3.13 -11.46
CA LEU A 198 -5.36 -2.17 -11.34
C LEU A 198 -6.22 -2.14 -12.61
N SER A 199 -5.61 -2.29 -13.80
CA SER A 199 -6.35 -2.36 -15.05
C SER A 199 -7.21 -3.63 -15.15
N VAL A 200 -6.67 -4.79 -14.76
CA VAL A 200 -7.43 -6.05 -14.64
C VAL A 200 -8.60 -5.91 -13.66
N ARG A 201 -8.37 -5.28 -12.50
CA ARG A 201 -9.41 -5.02 -11.50
C ARG A 201 -10.52 -4.12 -12.05
N ILE A 202 -10.15 -3.02 -12.70
CA ILE A 202 -11.12 -2.09 -13.32
C ILE A 202 -11.96 -2.81 -14.38
N ALA A 203 -11.33 -3.62 -15.25
CA ALA A 203 -12.05 -4.37 -16.28
C ALA A 203 -13.05 -5.36 -15.66
N ALA A 204 -12.66 -6.08 -14.61
CA ALA A 204 -13.55 -6.98 -13.89
C ALA A 204 -14.70 -6.25 -13.17
N ASP A 205 -14.40 -5.13 -12.51
CA ASP A 205 -15.41 -4.30 -11.82
C ASP A 205 -16.44 -3.72 -12.81
N LEU A 206 -15.98 -3.30 -14.00
CA LEU A 206 -16.82 -2.83 -15.11
C LEU A 206 -17.69 -3.94 -15.72
N GLU A 207 -17.25 -5.19 -15.69
CA GLU A 207 -18.03 -6.30 -16.22
C GLU A 207 -19.14 -6.76 -15.27
N ILE A 208 -18.86 -6.73 -13.97
CA ILE A 208 -19.75 -7.30 -12.95
C ILE A 208 -20.73 -6.27 -12.38
N SER A 209 -20.31 -5.00 -12.33
CA SER A 209 -21.13 -3.97 -11.69
C SER A 209 -22.23 -3.47 -12.62
N ASN A 210 -23.36 -3.03 -12.02
CA ASN A 210 -24.45 -2.43 -12.78
C ASN A 210 -24.03 -1.04 -13.29
N PRO A 211 -24.04 -0.78 -14.62
CA PRO A 211 -23.66 0.51 -15.19
C PRO A 211 -24.52 1.70 -14.75
N SER A 212 -25.71 1.44 -14.23
CA SER A 212 -26.63 2.47 -13.72
C SER A 212 -26.48 2.73 -12.23
N SER A 213 -25.55 2.05 -11.54
CA SER A 213 -25.30 2.23 -10.11
C SER A 213 -24.34 3.40 -9.85
N PRO A 214 -24.76 4.48 -9.18
CA PRO A 214 -23.89 5.63 -8.91
C PRO A 214 -22.67 5.27 -8.07
N SER A 215 -22.80 4.35 -7.11
CA SER A 215 -21.69 3.94 -6.24
C SER A 215 -20.62 3.17 -7.02
N ALA A 216 -21.03 2.34 -7.97
CA ALA A 216 -20.10 1.61 -8.84
C ALA A 216 -19.38 2.57 -9.80
N GLU A 217 -20.12 3.51 -10.41
CA GLU A 217 -19.55 4.54 -11.28
C GLU A 217 -18.49 5.38 -10.54
N ILE A 218 -18.80 5.87 -9.33
CA ILE A 218 -17.84 6.62 -8.49
C ILE A 218 -16.59 5.78 -8.18
N SER A 219 -16.77 4.51 -7.82
CA SER A 219 -15.67 3.59 -7.50
C SER A 219 -14.74 3.40 -8.69
N VAL A 220 -15.29 3.08 -9.86
CA VAL A 220 -14.49 2.84 -11.08
C VAL A 220 -13.81 4.12 -11.56
N ILE A 221 -14.46 5.29 -11.48
CA ILE A 221 -13.82 6.58 -11.80
C ILE A 221 -12.63 6.84 -10.88
N LYS A 222 -12.76 6.55 -9.58
CA LYS A 222 -11.65 6.72 -8.63
C LYS A 222 -10.47 5.82 -8.97
N GLN A 223 -10.75 4.56 -9.33
CA GLN A 223 -9.72 3.61 -9.78
C GLN A 223 -9.07 4.07 -11.09
N ALA A 224 -9.84 4.52 -12.08
CA ALA A 224 -9.33 5.02 -13.36
C ALA A 224 -8.38 6.22 -13.18
N ARG A 225 -8.73 7.18 -12.31
CA ARG A 225 -7.85 8.31 -11.97
C ARG A 225 -6.57 7.90 -11.23
N GLU A 226 -6.59 6.80 -10.49
CA GLU A 226 -5.36 6.23 -9.91
C GLU A 226 -4.51 5.54 -10.99
N LEU A 227 -5.15 4.78 -11.88
CA LEU A 227 -4.48 4.12 -13.00
C LEU A 227 -3.79 5.13 -13.92
N GLU A 228 -4.46 6.23 -14.26
CA GLU A 228 -3.92 7.32 -15.08
C GLU A 228 -2.62 7.88 -14.48
N ARG A 229 -2.63 8.22 -13.18
CA ARG A 229 -1.43 8.72 -12.47
C ARG A 229 -0.28 7.71 -12.43
N LEU A 230 -0.59 6.41 -12.31
CA LEU A 230 0.43 5.37 -12.33
C LEU A 230 0.99 5.13 -13.73
N ALA A 231 0.13 5.21 -14.76
CA ALA A 231 0.48 4.98 -16.15
C ALA A 231 1.48 6.02 -16.68
N GLU A 232 1.43 7.26 -16.19
CA GLU A 232 2.43 8.31 -16.47
C GLU A 232 3.87 7.87 -16.14
N ARG A 233 4.05 7.03 -15.11
CA ARG A 233 5.35 6.50 -14.69
C ARG A 233 5.81 5.28 -15.50
N VAL A 234 4.91 4.67 -16.27
CA VAL A 234 5.20 3.47 -17.08
C VAL A 234 5.57 3.86 -18.50
N GLY A 235 4.83 4.77 -19.13
CA GLY A 235 5.15 5.24 -20.48
C GLY A 235 4.00 6.02 -21.15
N PRO A 236 4.31 6.79 -22.21
CA PRO A 236 3.36 7.72 -22.83
C PRO A 236 2.17 7.02 -23.50
N GLU A 237 2.39 5.84 -24.09
CA GLU A 237 1.32 5.05 -24.71
C GLU A 237 0.31 4.57 -23.66
N THR A 238 0.79 3.89 -22.62
CA THR A 238 -0.02 3.43 -21.48
C THR A 238 -0.77 4.59 -20.81
N ALA A 239 -0.11 5.74 -20.63
CA ALA A 239 -0.73 6.94 -20.08
C ALA A 239 -1.86 7.48 -20.98
N SER A 240 -1.67 7.47 -22.30
CA SER A 240 -2.68 7.90 -23.27
C SER A 240 -3.94 7.03 -23.20
N ILE A 241 -3.79 5.70 -23.13
CA ILE A 241 -4.92 4.77 -23.01
C ILE A 241 -5.62 4.96 -21.65
N ALA A 242 -4.87 5.08 -20.56
CA ALA A 242 -5.44 5.31 -19.23
C ALA A 242 -6.20 6.64 -19.13
N LYS A 243 -5.72 7.69 -19.80
CA LYS A 243 -6.43 8.97 -19.89
C LYS A 243 -7.72 8.85 -20.70
N ALA A 244 -7.70 8.11 -21.81
CA ALA A 244 -8.90 7.81 -22.60
C ALA A 244 -9.93 7.02 -21.78
N LEU A 245 -9.48 6.06 -20.95
CA LEU A 245 -10.32 5.32 -20.01
C LEU A 245 -11.01 6.28 -19.04
N THR A 246 -10.26 7.12 -18.32
CA THR A 246 -10.84 8.09 -17.37
C THR A 246 -11.85 8.99 -18.08
N LYS A 247 -11.49 9.54 -19.24
CA LYS A 247 -12.35 10.41 -20.04
C LYS A 247 -13.65 9.72 -20.44
N SER A 248 -13.60 8.45 -20.86
CA SER A 248 -14.80 7.69 -21.24
C SER A 248 -15.81 7.51 -20.10
N LEU A 249 -15.34 7.55 -18.86
CA LEU A 249 -16.15 7.42 -17.66
C LEU A 249 -16.65 8.78 -17.14
N THR A 250 -15.89 9.86 -17.35
CA THR A 250 -16.22 11.19 -16.82
C THR A 250 -16.98 12.08 -17.79
N ASP A 251 -16.81 11.90 -19.10
CA ASP A 251 -17.48 12.74 -20.09
C ASP A 251 -18.98 12.39 -20.13
N GLY A 252 -19.79 13.37 -19.72
CA GLY A 252 -21.23 13.23 -19.50
C GLY A 252 -22.10 13.20 -20.76
N GLU A 253 -21.54 13.37 -21.96
CA GLU A 253 -22.33 13.80 -23.13
C GLU A 253 -22.39 12.86 -24.35
N ALA A 254 -21.93 11.62 -24.30
CA ALA A 254 -22.04 10.75 -25.49
C ALA A 254 -22.38 9.28 -25.18
N GLY A 255 -23.67 9.02 -24.93
CA GLY A 255 -24.26 7.68 -25.10
C GLY A 255 -24.75 7.00 -23.82
N ALA A 256 -25.51 5.92 -24.00
CA ALA A 256 -26.07 5.13 -22.89
C ALA A 256 -24.97 4.61 -21.95
N PRO A 257 -25.18 4.58 -20.62
CA PRO A 257 -24.19 4.15 -19.63
C PRO A 257 -23.51 2.82 -19.98
N GLY A 258 -24.26 1.83 -20.48
CA GLY A 258 -23.71 0.54 -20.88
C GLY A 258 -22.71 0.60 -22.04
N LYS A 259 -22.85 1.56 -22.99
CA LYS A 259 -21.89 1.73 -24.08
C LYS A 259 -20.57 2.31 -23.55
N ARG A 260 -20.65 3.31 -22.67
CA ARG A 260 -19.46 3.91 -22.03
C ARG A 260 -18.68 2.88 -21.22
N TRP A 261 -19.38 2.07 -20.43
CA TRP A 261 -18.78 1.00 -19.63
C TRP A 261 -18.08 -0.07 -20.48
N ARG A 262 -18.67 -0.45 -21.61
CA ARG A 262 -18.02 -1.38 -22.54
C ARG A 262 -16.73 -0.80 -23.11
N VAL A 263 -16.75 0.46 -23.56
CA VAL A 263 -15.56 1.15 -24.05
C VAL A 263 -14.49 1.25 -22.95
N ALA A 264 -14.89 1.60 -21.74
CA ALA A 264 -13.99 1.66 -20.59
C ALA A 264 -13.36 0.28 -20.30
N ARG A 265 -14.11 -0.82 -20.42
CA ARG A 265 -13.57 -2.18 -20.21
C ARG A 265 -12.49 -2.50 -21.23
N GLU A 266 -12.72 -2.21 -22.51
CA GLU A 266 -11.73 -2.41 -23.58
C GLU A 266 -10.50 -1.53 -23.39
N LEU A 267 -10.67 -0.29 -22.93
CA LEU A 267 -9.54 0.60 -22.63
C LEU A 267 -8.74 0.12 -21.42
N ALA A 268 -9.39 -0.41 -20.38
CA ALA A 268 -8.72 -1.01 -19.24
C ALA A 268 -7.90 -2.24 -19.67
N HIS A 269 -8.46 -3.08 -20.53
CA HIS A 269 -7.72 -4.19 -21.14
C HIS A 269 -6.51 -3.70 -21.96
N GLY A 270 -6.70 -2.66 -22.79
CA GLY A 270 -5.62 -2.02 -23.54
C GLY A 270 -4.47 -1.51 -22.67
N VAL A 271 -4.76 -0.92 -21.50
CA VAL A 271 -3.73 -0.52 -20.53
C VAL A 271 -2.95 -1.73 -20.00
N CYS A 272 -3.63 -2.87 -19.75
CA CYS A 272 -2.96 -4.10 -19.35
C CYS A 272 -1.95 -4.55 -20.41
N VAL A 273 -2.38 -4.61 -21.67
CA VAL A 273 -1.54 -5.04 -22.80
C VAL A 273 -0.35 -4.09 -23.02
N SER A 274 -0.59 -2.78 -23.07
CA SER A 274 0.47 -1.79 -23.31
C SER A 274 1.52 -1.73 -22.20
N SER A 275 1.16 -2.13 -20.98
CA SER A 275 2.07 -2.20 -19.83
C SER A 275 2.93 -3.47 -19.77
N GLY A 276 2.86 -4.33 -20.79
CA GLY A 276 3.75 -5.48 -20.97
C GLY A 276 3.13 -6.86 -20.71
N HIS A 277 1.82 -6.96 -20.49
CA HIS A 277 1.12 -8.25 -20.53
C HIS A 277 0.78 -8.64 -21.97
N GLY A 278 0.94 -9.92 -22.31
CA GLY A 278 0.40 -10.44 -23.56
C GLY A 278 -1.13 -10.42 -23.54
N ASP A 279 -1.74 -10.12 -24.68
CA ASP A 279 -3.20 -10.04 -24.88
C ASP A 279 -3.97 -11.22 -24.25
N SER A 280 -3.56 -12.46 -24.56
CA SER A 280 -4.16 -13.68 -23.99
C SER A 280 -4.07 -13.75 -22.46
N SER A 281 -2.93 -13.32 -21.88
CA SER A 281 -2.70 -13.38 -20.43
C SER A 281 -3.58 -12.39 -19.68
N ALA A 282 -3.80 -11.20 -20.26
CA ALA A 282 -4.66 -10.17 -19.67
C ALA A 282 -6.12 -10.63 -19.65
N SER A 283 -6.62 -11.18 -20.76
CA SER A 283 -7.99 -11.71 -20.85
C SER A 283 -8.23 -12.86 -19.85
N GLU A 284 -7.30 -13.81 -19.76
CA GLU A 284 -7.40 -14.94 -18.81
C GLU A 284 -7.44 -14.48 -17.34
N GLU A 285 -6.66 -13.46 -16.98
CA GLU A 285 -6.66 -12.93 -15.61
C GLU A 285 -7.95 -12.18 -15.28
N ILE A 286 -8.51 -11.43 -16.23
CA ILE A 286 -9.82 -10.77 -16.09
C ILE A 286 -10.91 -11.82 -15.89
N ASP A 287 -11.00 -12.82 -16.76
CA ASP A 287 -12.03 -13.87 -16.67
C ASP A 287 -11.95 -14.62 -15.33
N ARG A 288 -10.73 -14.91 -14.87
CA ARG A 288 -10.49 -15.52 -13.56
C ARG A 288 -10.94 -14.64 -12.40
N LEU A 289 -10.70 -13.33 -12.47
CA LEU A 289 -11.13 -12.39 -11.43
C LEU A 289 -12.66 -12.23 -11.44
N VAL A 290 -13.26 -12.15 -12.63
CA VAL A 290 -14.71 -12.09 -12.83
C VAL A 290 -15.40 -13.31 -12.22
N GLY A 291 -14.90 -14.52 -12.50
CA GLY A 291 -15.45 -15.76 -11.94
C GLY A 291 -15.52 -15.74 -10.40
N LYS A 292 -14.43 -15.35 -9.73
CA LYS A 292 -14.38 -15.27 -8.26
C LYS A 292 -15.31 -14.21 -7.68
N LEU A 293 -15.44 -13.07 -8.36
CA LEU A 293 -16.31 -12.00 -7.89
C LEU A 293 -17.78 -12.40 -8.01
N ARG A 294 -18.17 -13.12 -9.08
CA ARG A 294 -19.51 -13.72 -9.21
C ARG A 294 -19.79 -14.74 -8.10
N GLU A 295 -18.85 -15.67 -7.84
CA GLU A 295 -18.98 -16.64 -6.73
C GLU A 295 -19.20 -15.95 -5.37
N LYS A 296 -18.50 -14.84 -5.11
CA LYS A 296 -18.68 -14.06 -3.89
C LYS A 296 -20.01 -13.31 -3.83
N GLN A 297 -20.50 -12.76 -4.95
CA GLN A 297 -21.82 -12.13 -4.99
C GLN A 297 -22.91 -13.17 -4.69
N ASP A 298 -22.78 -14.37 -5.24
CA ASP A 298 -23.71 -15.48 -4.99
C ASP A 298 -23.66 -15.96 -3.54
N SER A 299 -22.47 -16.03 -2.92
CA SER A 299 -22.35 -16.39 -1.50
C SER A 299 -22.98 -15.33 -0.58
N VAL A 300 -22.73 -14.04 -0.86
CA VAL A 300 -23.30 -12.93 -0.07
C VAL A 300 -24.83 -12.86 -0.24
N ALA A 301 -25.35 -13.14 -1.44
CA ALA A 301 -26.79 -13.21 -1.67
C ALA A 301 -27.44 -14.37 -0.89
N LYS A 302 -26.77 -15.52 -0.78
CA LYS A 302 -27.23 -16.67 0.01
C LYS A 302 -27.21 -16.39 1.52
N ASP A 303 -26.14 -15.78 2.03
CA ASP A 303 -26.04 -15.41 3.45
C ASP A 303 -27.04 -14.32 3.85
N GLY A 304 -27.24 -13.30 3.00
CA GLY A 304 -28.25 -12.26 3.21
C GLY A 304 -29.70 -12.78 3.11
N GLY A 305 -29.93 -13.86 2.35
CA GLY A 305 -31.21 -14.57 2.31
C GLY A 305 -31.51 -15.34 3.60
N LEU A 306 -30.48 -15.96 4.20
CA LEU A 306 -30.55 -16.67 5.49
C LEU A 306 -30.80 -15.71 6.66
N GLU A 307 -30.19 -14.52 6.67
CA GLU A 307 -30.47 -13.49 7.69
C GLU A 307 -31.88 -12.90 7.58
N LYS A 308 -32.39 -12.68 6.36
CA LYS A 308 -33.79 -12.23 6.16
C LYS A 308 -34.80 -13.29 6.59
N GLN A 309 -34.55 -14.58 6.36
CA GLN A 309 -35.42 -15.66 6.85
C GLN A 309 -35.43 -15.78 8.38
N LYS A 310 -34.29 -15.54 9.05
CA LYS A 310 -34.24 -15.51 10.53
C LYS A 310 -34.95 -14.30 11.13
N GLY A 311 -34.91 -13.14 10.46
CA GLY A 311 -35.63 -11.93 10.89
C GLY A 311 -37.17 -12.06 10.77
N LEU A 312 -37.66 -12.81 9.78
CA LEU A 312 -39.10 -13.06 9.59
C LEU A 312 -39.69 -14.06 10.60
N HIS A 313 -38.90 -15.00 11.12
CA HIS A 313 -39.36 -15.95 12.15
C HIS A 313 -39.27 -15.43 13.60
N SER A 314 -38.67 -14.26 13.82
CA SER A 314 -38.60 -13.61 15.15
C SER A 314 -39.70 -12.56 15.37
N ALA A 315 -40.57 -12.33 14.38
CA ALA A 315 -41.62 -11.31 14.42
C ALA A 315 -43.05 -11.89 14.26
N ALA A 316 -43.21 -13.21 14.44
CA ALA A 316 -44.49 -13.91 14.43
C ALA A 316 -44.76 -14.58 15.78
#